data_AF-A0A6N9A9L8-F1
#
_entry.id   AF-A0A6N9A9L8-F1
#
_cell.length_a   1.000
_cell.length_b   1.000
_cell.length_c   1.000
_cell.angle_alpha   90.00
_cell.angle_beta   90.00
_cell.angle_gamma   90.00
#
_symmetry.space_group_name_H-M   'P 1'
#
loop_
_entity.id
_entity.type
_entity.pdbx_description
1 polymer ?
#
loop_
_entity_poly.entity_id
_entity_poly.type
_entity_poly.pdbx_seq_one_letter_code
_entity_poly.pdbx_strand_id
1 'polypeptide(L)'
;MSSGVLLLCCCSNRKLAGGEPAYQAEQSLPKKLSAAGRELLAARQRVVQRVKAGVVSAQGLPLRDLPYNSQLANGPDLGGKAAGLYMPAMRRYRGRFFQELDPEETGLPSAGPHHFLFVSALYGLVAPDEPIQRYSCHTLDDDQIARTWSDGLLTSVLLQYMRVFDVRLIVDLLADVSYRQLFNWERIRRRPVRVLTAFGDQNYGPGLLPALGQLVGGTLASQSAEELLAIDGARTYLTDYEDVVLSSEPEPPAPFLGESSTTATNAGSTRPPETQFPPPEPLAQGAAGCIVLAQGRDVRVTSGGHNTIFGRPITAIRDIPPAARRLFETASRAAEVLDIRLGPFKTRGGSRKFALVVAPPRFGDGTIDGKLTGPAEIGGSQQLRIRVTPGRENATYLALVRLLEDEVG
;
A
#
# COMPACT_ATOMS: atom_id res chain seq x y z
N MET A 1 -26.31 5.40 -19.45
CA MET A 1 -26.41 6.30 -18.27
C MET A 1 -25.36 5.85 -17.28
N SER A 2 -24.65 6.77 -16.62
CA SER A 2 -23.70 6.40 -15.57
C SER A 2 -24.44 5.81 -14.36
N SER A 3 -23.86 4.81 -13.69
CA SER A 3 -24.46 4.15 -12.51
C SER A 3 -24.61 5.04 -11.27
N GLY A 4 -23.91 6.17 -11.21
CA GLY A 4 -23.81 6.98 -9.97
C GLY A 4 -23.04 6.28 -8.84
N VAL A 5 -22.29 5.21 -9.13
CA VAL A 5 -21.39 4.55 -8.19
C VAL A 5 -19.95 4.87 -8.56
N LEU A 6 -19.13 5.19 -7.55
CA LEU A 6 -17.70 5.46 -7.67
C LEU A 6 -16.89 4.47 -6.83
N LEU A 7 -15.98 3.76 -7.47
CA LEU A 7 -14.97 2.92 -6.84
C LEU A 7 -13.67 3.75 -6.71
N LEU A 8 -13.26 4.03 -5.46
CA LEU A 8 -12.11 4.88 -5.15
C LEU A 8 -10.94 4.03 -4.65
N CYS A 9 -9.91 3.89 -5.46
CA CYS A 9 -8.77 3.00 -5.20
C CYS A 9 -7.46 3.78 -5.06
N CYS A 10 -6.46 3.21 -4.39
CA CYS A 10 -5.13 3.80 -4.36
C CYS A 10 -4.40 3.60 -5.70
N CYS A 11 -3.45 4.48 -6.04
CA CYS A 11 -2.52 4.23 -7.13
C CYS A 11 -1.56 3.06 -6.78
N SER A 12 -0.63 2.75 -7.68
CA SER A 12 0.41 1.75 -7.40
C SER A 12 1.82 2.32 -7.35
N ASN A 13 2.64 1.80 -6.44
CA ASN A 13 4.09 2.00 -6.43
C ASN A 13 4.76 1.44 -7.69
N ARG A 14 4.33 0.28 -8.19
CA ARG A 14 4.88 -0.33 -9.40
C ARG A 14 4.11 0.11 -10.64
N LYS A 15 4.86 0.49 -11.67
CA LYS A 15 4.33 1.06 -12.91
C LYS A 15 5.03 0.48 -14.12
N LEU A 16 4.27 0.10 -15.14
CA LEU A 16 4.84 -0.36 -16.41
C LEU A 16 5.67 0.74 -17.07
N ALA A 17 6.74 0.31 -17.75
CA ALA A 17 7.56 1.16 -18.61
C ALA A 17 6.87 1.45 -19.95
N GLY A 18 7.44 2.36 -20.73
CA GLY A 18 6.91 2.76 -22.03
C GLY A 18 5.74 3.74 -21.95
N GLY A 19 5.01 3.85 -23.05
CA GLY A 19 3.94 4.80 -23.28
C GLY A 19 4.09 5.51 -24.62
N GLU A 20 3.09 6.30 -24.97
CA GLU A 20 3.03 7.10 -26.18
C GLU A 20 3.47 8.54 -25.90
N PRO A 21 4.15 9.23 -26.83
CA PRO A 21 4.57 10.62 -26.65
C PRO A 21 3.40 11.62 -26.68
N ALA A 22 2.27 11.23 -27.27
CA ALA A 22 1.09 12.07 -27.41
C ALA A 22 0.25 12.06 -26.13
N TYR A 23 0.13 13.23 -25.49
CA TYR A 23 -0.75 13.41 -24.33
C TYR A 23 -2.20 13.66 -24.77
N GLN A 24 -3.13 12.82 -24.33
CA GLN A 24 -4.56 12.93 -24.64
C GLN A 24 -5.29 13.73 -23.55
N ALA A 25 -5.24 15.06 -23.65
CA ALA A 25 -5.78 15.96 -22.61
C ALA A 25 -7.29 15.76 -22.34
N GLU A 26 -8.07 15.36 -23.34
CA GLU A 26 -9.53 15.15 -23.22
C GLU A 26 -9.89 13.99 -22.28
N GLN A 27 -8.97 13.05 -22.02
CA GLN A 27 -9.16 11.96 -21.06
C GLN A 27 -8.84 12.38 -19.62
N SER A 28 -8.21 13.54 -19.42
CA SER A 28 -7.71 13.96 -18.11
C SER A 28 -8.79 14.58 -17.22
N LEU A 29 -8.73 14.30 -15.91
CA LEU A 29 -9.62 14.95 -14.94
C LEU A 29 -9.50 16.49 -14.92
N PRO A 30 -8.29 17.09 -15.03
CA PRO A 30 -8.16 18.53 -15.17
C PRO A 30 -9.03 19.14 -16.28
N LYS A 31 -9.15 18.44 -17.42
CA LYS A 31 -10.00 18.89 -18.52
C LYS A 31 -11.49 18.67 -18.22
N LYS A 32 -11.85 17.52 -17.64
CA LYS A 32 -13.24 17.15 -17.29
C LYS A 32 -13.84 18.04 -16.18
N LEU A 33 -13.03 18.64 -15.30
CA LEU A 33 -13.48 19.34 -14.08
C LEU A 33 -13.33 20.88 -14.09
N SER A 34 -13.21 21.54 -15.25
CA SER A 34 -13.22 23.01 -15.40
C SER A 34 -12.44 23.77 -14.30
N ALA A 35 -13.10 24.37 -13.31
CA ALA A 35 -12.46 25.15 -12.23
C ALA A 35 -11.59 24.29 -11.29
N ALA A 36 -12.13 23.25 -10.63
CA ALA A 36 -11.30 22.34 -9.83
C ALA A 36 -10.28 21.60 -10.68
N GLY A 37 -10.54 21.45 -11.99
CA GLY A 37 -9.57 20.89 -12.92
C GLY A 37 -8.29 21.73 -13.04
N ARG A 38 -8.42 23.06 -13.07
CA ARG A 38 -7.25 23.98 -13.05
C ARG A 38 -6.49 23.90 -11.73
N GLU A 39 -7.20 23.85 -10.60
CA GLU A 39 -6.58 23.73 -9.27
C GLU A 39 -5.85 22.40 -9.11
N LEU A 40 -6.46 21.31 -9.61
CA LEU A 40 -5.83 19.98 -9.66
C LEU A 40 -4.53 20.03 -10.45
N LEU A 41 -4.54 20.61 -11.67
CA LEU A 41 -3.33 20.73 -12.48
C LEU A 41 -2.24 21.59 -11.81
N ALA A 42 -2.63 22.71 -11.19
CA ALA A 42 -1.70 23.56 -10.45
C ALA A 42 -1.09 22.83 -9.24
N ALA A 43 -1.86 21.97 -8.57
CA ALA A 43 -1.34 21.13 -7.48
C ALA A 43 -0.38 20.06 -7.97
N ARG A 44 -0.68 19.39 -9.09
CA ARG A 44 0.24 18.47 -9.76
C ARG A 44 1.57 19.14 -10.09
N GLN A 45 1.51 20.37 -10.59
CA GLN A 45 2.69 21.18 -10.88
C GLN A 45 3.54 21.44 -9.62
N ARG A 46 2.90 21.78 -8.48
CA ARG A 46 3.61 21.96 -7.20
C ARG A 46 4.30 20.68 -6.74
N VAL A 47 3.60 19.54 -6.81
CA VAL A 47 4.19 18.26 -6.38
C VAL A 47 5.36 17.86 -7.28
N VAL A 48 5.24 17.94 -8.61
CA VAL A 48 6.36 17.57 -9.50
C VAL A 48 7.56 18.50 -9.31
N GLN A 49 7.34 19.80 -9.04
CA GLN A 49 8.42 20.74 -8.77
C GLN A 49 9.23 20.32 -7.54
N ARG A 50 8.56 19.89 -6.46
CA ARG A 50 9.23 19.37 -5.27
C ARG A 50 10.03 18.11 -5.57
N VAL A 51 9.42 17.15 -6.28
CA VAL A 51 10.11 15.91 -6.71
C VAL A 51 11.38 16.26 -7.49
N LYS A 52 11.29 17.14 -8.49
CA LYS A 52 12.41 17.52 -9.37
C LYS A 52 13.48 18.37 -8.70
N ALA A 53 13.11 19.19 -7.72
CA ALA A 53 14.06 19.97 -6.94
C ALA A 53 14.99 19.07 -6.10
N GLY A 54 14.62 17.80 -5.88
CA GLY A 54 15.40 16.86 -5.07
C GLY A 54 15.31 17.14 -3.57
N VAL A 55 14.29 17.90 -3.15
CA VAL A 55 14.02 18.23 -1.73
C VAL A 55 13.16 17.16 -1.04
N VAL A 56 12.67 16.18 -1.80
CA VAL A 56 11.89 15.05 -1.32
C VAL A 56 12.71 13.78 -1.51
N SER A 57 12.70 12.89 -0.53
CA SER A 57 13.48 11.66 -0.55
C SER A 57 12.66 10.46 -0.09
N ALA A 58 12.89 9.30 -0.71
CA ALA A 58 12.42 8.02 -0.22
C ALA A 58 13.63 7.20 0.24
N GLN A 59 13.59 6.71 1.48
CA GLN A 59 14.70 5.93 2.08
C GLN A 59 16.08 6.59 1.93
N GLY A 60 16.15 7.92 2.07
CA GLY A 60 17.41 8.69 1.97
C GLY A 60 17.86 9.01 0.54
N LEU A 61 17.20 8.50 -0.50
CA LEU A 61 17.47 8.84 -1.90
C LEU A 61 16.51 9.94 -2.39
N PRO A 62 17.01 11.03 -2.99
CA PRO A 62 16.15 12.04 -3.59
C PRO A 62 15.22 11.43 -4.64
N LEU A 63 13.94 11.77 -4.60
CA LEU A 63 12.95 11.20 -5.51
C LEU A 63 13.32 11.42 -6.98
N ARG A 64 13.90 12.56 -7.34
CA ARG A 64 14.36 12.83 -8.73
C ARG A 64 15.34 11.80 -9.27
N ASP A 65 16.12 11.18 -8.39
CA ASP A 65 17.19 10.24 -8.75
C ASP A 65 16.67 8.80 -8.84
N LEU A 66 15.43 8.54 -8.43
CA LEU A 66 14.81 7.23 -8.58
C LEU A 66 14.61 6.87 -10.07
N PRO A 67 14.76 5.59 -10.46
CA PRO A 67 14.71 5.17 -11.87
C PRO A 67 13.44 5.56 -12.63
N TYR A 68 12.32 5.72 -11.94
CA TYR A 68 11.06 6.14 -12.57
C TYR A 68 11.01 7.64 -12.80
N ASN A 69 11.59 8.43 -11.90
CA ASN A 69 11.50 9.88 -11.92
C ASN A 69 12.60 10.54 -12.75
N SER A 70 13.71 9.85 -13.00
CA SER A 70 14.78 10.34 -13.88
C SER A 70 14.29 10.60 -15.31
N GLN A 71 13.20 9.94 -15.73
CA GLN A 71 12.54 10.12 -17.03
C GLN A 71 11.25 10.96 -16.94
N LEU A 72 10.89 11.49 -15.76
CA LEU A 72 9.67 12.26 -15.57
C LEU A 72 9.80 13.62 -16.26
N ALA A 73 9.07 13.83 -17.35
CA ALA A 73 9.04 15.09 -18.08
C ALA A 73 8.12 16.10 -17.38
N ASN A 74 8.42 17.39 -17.51
CA ASN A 74 7.47 18.43 -17.11
C ASN A 74 6.44 18.62 -18.24
N GLY A 75 5.59 17.60 -18.42
CA GLY A 75 4.64 17.49 -19.52
C GLY A 75 3.31 18.18 -19.23
N PRO A 76 2.38 18.20 -20.21
CA PRO A 76 1.09 18.86 -20.07
C PRO A 76 0.23 18.31 -18.92
N ASP A 77 0.38 17.03 -18.57
CA ASP A 77 -0.24 16.36 -17.43
C ASP A 77 0.15 16.95 -16.06
N LEU A 78 1.30 17.62 -16.01
CA LEU A 78 1.89 18.25 -14.83
C LEU A 78 2.00 19.78 -15.00
N GLY A 79 1.30 20.35 -15.99
CA GLY A 79 1.24 21.80 -16.23
C GLY A 79 2.40 22.37 -17.03
N GLY A 80 3.27 21.52 -17.59
CA GLY A 80 4.38 21.92 -18.45
C GLY A 80 4.12 21.70 -19.94
N LYS A 81 5.19 21.65 -20.72
CA LYS A 81 5.15 21.52 -22.20
C LYS A 81 6.14 20.48 -22.74
N ALA A 82 6.91 19.82 -21.88
CA ALA A 82 7.91 18.85 -22.30
C ALA A 82 7.26 17.57 -22.83
N ALA A 83 7.89 16.93 -23.80
CA ALA A 83 7.48 15.61 -24.25
C ALA A 83 7.73 14.58 -23.15
N GLY A 84 6.72 13.79 -22.82
CA GLY A 84 6.77 12.69 -21.85
C GLY A 84 6.23 11.42 -22.48
N LEU A 85 6.34 10.29 -21.78
CA LEU A 85 5.76 9.01 -22.23
C LEU A 85 4.52 8.69 -21.40
N TYR A 86 3.38 8.63 -22.07
CA TYR A 86 2.08 8.54 -21.42
C TYR A 86 1.42 7.18 -21.64
N MET A 87 0.74 6.69 -20.62
CA MET A 87 -0.05 5.46 -20.69
C MET A 87 -1.28 5.65 -19.80
N PRO A 88 -2.46 5.14 -20.20
CA PRO A 88 -3.64 5.15 -19.34
C PRO A 88 -3.32 4.60 -17.94
N ALA A 89 -3.80 5.27 -16.90
CA ALA A 89 -3.49 4.92 -15.51
C ALA A 89 -3.77 3.44 -15.18
N MET A 90 -4.92 2.92 -15.61
CA MET A 90 -5.29 1.51 -15.41
C MET A 90 -4.28 0.55 -16.06
N ARG A 91 -3.81 0.88 -17.26
CA ARG A 91 -2.79 0.09 -17.96
C ARG A 91 -1.41 0.24 -17.32
N ARG A 92 -1.08 1.41 -16.76
CA ARG A 92 0.25 1.68 -16.19
C ARG A 92 0.42 1.05 -14.81
N TYR A 93 -0.57 1.10 -13.94
CA TYR A 93 -0.44 0.59 -12.57
C TYR A 93 -0.34 -0.94 -12.52
N ARG A 94 0.55 -1.45 -11.66
CA ARG A 94 0.77 -2.89 -11.43
C ARG A 94 1.06 -3.15 -9.97
N GLY A 95 0.72 -4.31 -9.42
CA GLY A 95 1.00 -4.67 -8.03
C GLY A 95 -0.21 -5.30 -7.38
N ARG A 96 -0.15 -5.52 -6.06
CA ARG A 96 -1.12 -6.31 -5.27
C ARG A 96 -2.58 -6.15 -5.70
N PHE A 97 -3.10 -4.93 -5.74
CA PHE A 97 -4.47 -4.67 -6.18
C PHE A 97 -4.70 -4.98 -7.68
N PHE A 98 -3.80 -4.51 -8.54
CA PHE A 98 -3.92 -4.59 -10.00
C PHE A 98 -3.55 -5.95 -10.60
N GLN A 99 -2.97 -6.86 -9.81
CA GLN A 99 -2.67 -8.23 -10.26
C GLN A 99 -3.92 -9.10 -10.27
N GLU A 100 -4.87 -8.81 -9.39
CA GLU A 100 -6.18 -9.49 -9.31
C GLU A 100 -7.20 -8.89 -10.29
N LEU A 101 -6.91 -7.71 -10.83
CA LEU A 101 -7.67 -7.15 -11.94
C LEU A 101 -7.12 -7.77 -13.22
N ASP A 102 -7.63 -8.94 -13.63
CA ASP A 102 -7.20 -9.59 -14.87
C ASP A 102 -7.37 -8.62 -16.05
N PRO A 103 -6.30 -8.12 -16.67
CA PRO A 103 -6.40 -7.14 -17.74
C PRO A 103 -7.02 -7.70 -19.02
N GLU A 104 -6.99 -9.03 -19.21
CA GLU A 104 -7.50 -9.72 -20.40
C GLU A 104 -8.88 -10.34 -20.16
N GLU A 105 -9.18 -10.86 -18.95
CA GLU A 105 -10.47 -11.48 -18.64
C GLU A 105 -11.46 -10.60 -17.85
N THR A 106 -11.01 -9.80 -16.88
CA THR A 106 -11.98 -9.08 -16.01
C THR A 106 -12.63 -7.91 -16.70
N GLY A 107 -12.18 -7.52 -17.91
CA GLY A 107 -12.81 -6.47 -18.67
C GLY A 107 -13.24 -5.35 -17.73
N LEU A 108 -12.28 -4.69 -17.08
CA LEU A 108 -12.51 -3.32 -16.64
C LEU A 108 -12.22 -2.49 -17.89
N PRO A 109 -13.12 -2.40 -18.89
CA PRO A 109 -12.94 -1.35 -19.83
C PRO A 109 -12.98 -0.08 -18.99
N SER A 110 -12.34 0.93 -19.51
CA SER A 110 -12.73 2.32 -19.34
C SER A 110 -14.26 2.60 -19.51
N ALA A 111 -15.14 1.60 -19.53
CA ALA A 111 -16.57 1.61 -19.80
C ALA A 111 -17.41 0.64 -18.93
N GLY A 112 -16.90 0.14 -17.79
CA GLY A 112 -17.76 -0.53 -16.80
C GLY A 112 -18.89 0.42 -16.36
N PRO A 113 -20.03 -0.07 -15.83
CA PRO A 113 -21.14 0.82 -15.47
C PRO A 113 -20.75 1.83 -14.37
N HIS A 114 -19.70 1.53 -13.61
CA HIS A 114 -19.22 2.31 -12.46
C HIS A 114 -18.07 3.24 -12.79
N HIS A 115 -18.04 4.38 -12.10
CA HIS A 115 -16.89 5.25 -12.10
C HIS A 115 -15.75 4.59 -11.32
N PHE A 116 -14.54 4.82 -11.80
CA PHE A 116 -13.31 4.47 -11.10
C PHE A 116 -12.46 5.72 -10.98
N LEU A 117 -11.84 5.92 -9.82
CA LEU A 117 -10.81 6.93 -9.62
C LEU A 117 -9.66 6.36 -8.81
N PHE A 118 -8.44 6.74 -9.19
CA PHE A 118 -7.24 6.44 -8.43
C PHE A 118 -6.78 7.65 -7.64
N VAL A 119 -6.39 7.44 -6.38
CA VAL A 119 -5.74 8.44 -5.54
C VAL A 119 -4.23 8.27 -5.62
N SER A 120 -3.54 9.33 -6.02
CA SER A 120 -2.12 9.36 -6.37
C SER A 120 -1.40 10.49 -5.64
N ALA A 121 -0.24 10.20 -5.07
CA ALA A 121 0.58 11.21 -4.42
C ALA A 121 1.15 12.26 -5.41
N LEU A 122 1.39 11.89 -6.67
CA LEU A 122 1.85 12.84 -7.70
C LEU A 122 0.69 13.56 -8.40
N TYR A 123 -0.40 12.84 -8.66
CA TYR A 123 -1.48 13.34 -9.52
C TYR A 123 -2.76 13.77 -8.79
N GLY A 124 -2.90 13.48 -7.49
CA GLY A 124 -4.14 13.72 -6.74
C GLY A 124 -5.19 12.68 -7.12
N LEU A 125 -6.22 13.06 -7.89
CA LEU A 125 -7.17 12.13 -8.49
C LEU A 125 -6.79 11.85 -9.94
N VAL A 126 -7.01 10.61 -10.40
CA VAL A 126 -6.69 10.16 -11.76
C VAL A 126 -7.81 9.24 -12.27
N ALA A 127 -8.29 9.47 -13.48
CA ALA A 127 -9.24 8.56 -14.14
C ALA A 127 -8.53 7.35 -14.77
N PRO A 128 -9.20 6.21 -14.99
CA PRO A 128 -8.57 5.00 -15.54
C PRO A 128 -7.94 5.19 -16.92
N ASP A 129 -8.61 5.97 -17.77
CA ASP A 129 -8.21 6.35 -19.12
C ASP A 129 -7.19 7.49 -19.14
N GLU A 130 -6.98 8.18 -18.01
CA GLU A 130 -6.14 9.37 -17.98
C GLU A 130 -4.67 9.00 -18.29
N PRO A 131 -4.07 9.60 -19.35
CA PRO A 131 -2.69 9.36 -19.70
C PRO A 131 -1.75 9.92 -18.63
N ILE A 132 -0.97 9.05 -17.99
CA ILE A 132 0.02 9.44 -16.97
C ILE A 132 1.42 8.99 -17.35
N GLN A 133 2.42 9.72 -16.88
CA GLN A 133 3.82 9.33 -16.96
C GLN A 133 4.17 8.27 -15.92
N ARG A 134 5.30 7.59 -16.12
CA ARG A 134 5.90 6.73 -15.08
C ARG A 134 6.52 7.59 -13.99
N TYR A 135 6.26 7.27 -12.72
CA TYR A 135 6.78 8.01 -11.58
C TYR A 135 6.90 7.13 -10.32
N SER A 136 7.67 7.58 -9.34
CA SER A 136 7.70 7.09 -7.96
C SER A 136 7.43 8.26 -7.03
N CYS A 137 6.35 8.18 -6.26
CA CYS A 137 5.94 9.22 -5.32
C CYS A 137 4.87 8.63 -4.41
N HIS A 138 5.07 8.74 -3.10
CA HIS A 138 4.15 8.34 -2.04
C HIS A 138 3.81 9.55 -1.17
N THR A 139 2.63 9.53 -0.55
CA THR A 139 2.18 10.55 0.41
C THR A 139 3.07 10.64 1.66
N LEU A 140 3.84 9.59 1.94
CA LEU A 140 4.72 9.47 3.10
C LEU A 140 6.17 9.88 2.79
N ASP A 141 6.48 10.20 1.52
CA ASP A 141 7.83 10.63 1.14
C ASP A 141 8.14 12.07 1.62
N ASP A 142 7.10 12.91 1.78
CA ASP A 142 7.22 14.30 2.27
C ASP A 142 5.86 14.87 2.70
N ASP A 143 5.80 15.44 3.89
CA ASP A 143 4.57 16.00 4.47
C ASP A 143 3.94 17.09 3.58
N GLN A 144 4.74 17.85 2.82
CA GLN A 144 4.20 18.89 1.94
C GLN A 144 3.51 18.30 0.69
N ILE A 145 3.88 17.08 0.27
CA ILE A 145 3.11 16.35 -0.75
C ILE A 145 1.73 16.02 -0.18
N ALA A 146 1.66 15.44 1.02
CA ALA A 146 0.37 15.18 1.68
C ALA A 146 -0.45 16.47 1.84
N ARG A 147 0.14 17.56 2.37
CA ARG A 147 -0.52 18.87 2.55
C ARG A 147 -1.04 19.49 1.27
N THR A 148 -0.30 19.33 0.17
CA THR A 148 -0.75 19.82 -1.16
C THR A 148 -2.11 19.25 -1.52
N TRP A 149 -2.40 18.02 -1.09
CA TRP A 149 -3.68 17.34 -1.31
C TRP A 149 -4.66 17.53 -0.15
N SER A 150 -4.16 17.52 1.10
CA SER A 150 -4.97 17.36 2.32
C SER A 150 -5.68 18.61 2.84
N ASP A 151 -5.42 19.81 2.33
CA ASP A 151 -6.07 21.05 2.83
C ASP A 151 -7.44 21.34 2.16
N GLY A 152 -8.25 20.29 2.02
CA GLY A 152 -9.57 20.37 1.40
C GLY A 152 -9.56 20.48 -0.12
N LEU A 153 -8.40 20.58 -0.78
CA LEU A 153 -8.30 20.59 -2.24
C LEU A 153 -8.82 19.27 -2.82
N LEU A 154 -8.24 18.12 -2.43
CA LEU A 154 -8.63 16.83 -3.00
C LEU A 154 -10.09 16.49 -2.70
N THR A 155 -10.58 16.89 -1.53
CA THR A 155 -12.01 16.82 -1.16
C THR A 155 -12.87 17.67 -2.08
N SER A 156 -12.46 18.90 -2.41
CA SER A 156 -13.22 19.79 -3.29
C SER A 156 -13.25 19.28 -4.72
N VAL A 157 -12.14 18.71 -5.22
CA VAL A 157 -12.07 18.05 -6.54
C VAL A 157 -13.03 16.85 -6.57
N LEU A 158 -13.01 15.98 -5.55
CA LEU A 158 -13.91 14.84 -5.47
C LEU A 158 -15.39 15.26 -5.41
N LEU A 159 -15.72 16.25 -4.59
CA LEU A 159 -17.08 16.80 -4.51
C LEU A 159 -17.56 17.37 -5.85
N GLN A 160 -16.67 18.04 -6.60
CA GLN A 160 -17.01 18.52 -7.93
C GLN A 160 -17.22 17.36 -8.91
N TYR A 161 -16.37 16.33 -8.85
CA TYR A 161 -16.53 15.12 -9.65
C TYR A 161 -17.89 14.48 -9.37
N MET A 162 -18.23 14.28 -8.10
CA MET A 162 -19.51 13.70 -7.70
C MET A 162 -20.70 14.47 -8.27
N ARG A 163 -20.65 15.81 -8.24
CA ARG A 163 -21.71 16.66 -8.80
C ARG A 163 -21.80 16.55 -10.33
N VAL A 164 -20.67 16.53 -11.03
CA VAL A 164 -20.64 16.47 -12.49
C VAL A 164 -21.16 15.13 -13.01
N PHE A 165 -20.89 14.05 -12.27
CA PHE A 165 -21.19 12.68 -12.69
C PHE A 165 -22.32 12.01 -11.90
N ASP A 166 -23.06 12.79 -11.10
CA ASP A 166 -24.17 12.32 -10.26
C ASP A 166 -23.84 11.08 -9.40
N VAL A 167 -22.69 11.14 -8.71
CA VAL A 167 -22.25 10.06 -7.82
C VAL A 167 -23.08 10.10 -6.53
N ARG A 168 -23.75 8.98 -6.26
CA ARG A 168 -24.63 8.72 -5.10
C ARG A 168 -24.02 7.72 -4.12
N LEU A 169 -23.06 6.91 -4.56
CA LEU A 169 -22.32 5.96 -3.72
C LEU A 169 -20.83 6.03 -4.02
N ILE A 170 -20.00 6.11 -2.97
CA ILE A 170 -18.56 5.91 -3.01
C ILE A 170 -18.25 4.60 -2.29
N VAL A 171 -17.53 3.70 -2.95
CA VAL A 171 -16.87 2.56 -2.31
C VAL A 171 -15.41 2.95 -2.09
N ASP A 172 -15.05 3.21 -0.83
CA ASP A 172 -13.69 3.54 -0.38
C ASP A 172 -12.87 2.24 -0.28
N LEU A 173 -12.02 2.03 -1.28
CA LEU A 173 -11.12 0.89 -1.45
C LEU A 173 -9.65 1.32 -1.26
N LEU A 174 -9.40 2.44 -0.56
CA LEU A 174 -8.05 2.96 -0.41
C LEU A 174 -7.17 2.07 0.47
N ALA A 175 -7.76 1.41 1.46
CA ALA A 175 -7.16 0.58 2.50
C ALA A 175 -6.11 1.28 3.39
N ASP A 176 -5.25 2.12 2.82
CA ASP A 176 -4.12 2.81 3.43
C ASP A 176 -4.54 4.19 4.00
N VAL A 177 -4.37 4.38 5.31
CA VAL A 177 -4.71 5.64 6.00
C VAL A 177 -4.00 6.85 5.43
N SER A 178 -2.78 6.70 4.92
CA SER A 178 -2.01 7.82 4.38
C SER A 178 -2.68 8.44 3.15
N TYR A 179 -3.50 7.67 2.43
CA TYR A 179 -4.35 8.15 1.35
C TYR A 179 -5.74 8.54 1.83
N ARG A 180 -6.34 7.79 2.77
CA ARG A 180 -7.67 8.12 3.33
C ARG A 180 -7.67 9.48 4.01
N GLN A 181 -6.61 9.84 4.72
CA GLN A 181 -6.48 11.13 5.42
C GLN A 181 -6.36 12.34 4.49
N LEU A 182 -6.15 12.15 3.17
CA LEU A 182 -6.16 13.24 2.21
C LEU A 182 -7.57 13.82 1.98
N PHE A 183 -8.61 13.12 2.43
CA PHE A 183 -10.00 13.53 2.30
C PHE A 183 -10.59 13.94 3.65
N ASN A 184 -11.32 15.04 3.65
CA ASN A 184 -12.25 15.37 4.71
C ASN A 184 -13.55 14.58 4.48
N TRP A 185 -13.58 13.36 5.01
CA TRP A 185 -14.72 12.45 4.85
C TRP A 185 -16.01 12.96 5.50
N GLU A 186 -15.91 13.74 6.58
CA GLU A 186 -17.07 14.37 7.20
C GLU A 186 -17.76 15.33 6.22
N ARG A 187 -16.98 16.18 5.54
CA ARG A 187 -17.49 17.10 4.51
C ARG A 187 -18.11 16.35 3.33
N ILE A 188 -17.58 15.18 2.97
CA ILE A 188 -18.15 14.32 1.91
C ILE A 188 -19.50 13.75 2.36
N ARG A 189 -19.57 13.17 3.57
CA ARG A 189 -20.80 12.56 4.12
C ARG A 189 -21.94 13.57 4.39
N ARG A 190 -21.65 14.87 4.46
CA ARG A 190 -22.68 15.93 4.51
C ARG A 190 -23.41 16.16 3.18
N ARG A 191 -23.02 15.47 2.11
CA ARG A 191 -23.70 15.49 0.80
C ARG A 191 -24.66 14.30 0.70
N PRO A 192 -25.62 14.32 -0.24
CA PRO A 192 -26.49 13.17 -0.51
C PRO A 192 -25.71 12.05 -1.23
N VAL A 193 -24.67 11.54 -0.58
CA VAL A 193 -23.81 10.45 -1.03
C VAL A 193 -23.64 9.47 0.11
N ARG A 194 -23.65 8.19 -0.21
CA ARG A 194 -23.31 7.12 0.73
C ARG A 194 -21.84 6.75 0.54
N VAL A 195 -21.15 6.44 1.63
CA VAL A 195 -19.76 5.98 1.59
C VAL A 195 -19.72 4.61 2.22
N LEU A 196 -19.34 3.59 1.46
CA LEU A 196 -19.04 2.26 1.96
C LEU A 196 -17.53 2.10 2.05
N THR A 197 -16.99 1.91 3.24
CA THR A 197 -15.57 1.61 3.44
C THR A 197 -15.36 0.10 3.47
N ALA A 198 -14.33 -0.36 2.77
CA ALA A 198 -13.90 -1.74 2.82
C ALA A 198 -12.99 -2.01 4.03
N PHE A 199 -13.28 -3.10 4.76
CA PHE A 199 -12.48 -3.61 5.87
C PHE A 199 -12.23 -5.10 5.67
N GLY A 200 -11.02 -5.56 6.00
CA GLY A 200 -10.66 -6.97 6.01
C GLY A 200 -10.87 -7.62 7.38
N ASP A 201 -11.18 -8.90 7.41
CA ASP A 201 -11.27 -9.67 8.64
C ASP A 201 -9.88 -10.02 9.22
N GLN A 202 -8.83 -10.01 8.37
CA GLN A 202 -7.48 -10.44 8.75
C GLN A 202 -6.40 -9.38 8.51
N ASN A 203 -6.54 -8.55 7.47
CA ASN A 203 -5.58 -7.54 7.09
C ASN A 203 -6.23 -6.15 7.00
N TYR A 204 -5.39 -5.14 7.17
CA TYR A 204 -5.72 -3.74 6.95
C TYR A 204 -4.59 -3.07 6.16
N GLY A 205 -4.78 -1.81 5.77
CA GLY A 205 -3.75 -1.07 5.08
C GLY A 205 -3.34 -1.74 3.75
N PRO A 206 -2.06 -1.64 3.36
CA PRO A 206 -1.60 -2.22 2.12
C PRO A 206 -1.71 -3.75 2.03
N GLY A 207 -1.88 -4.46 3.16
CA GLY A 207 -2.08 -5.91 3.21
C GLY A 207 -3.42 -6.37 2.63
N LEU A 208 -4.44 -5.52 2.71
CA LEU A 208 -5.81 -5.78 2.23
C LEU A 208 -5.94 -5.63 0.69
N LEU A 209 -4.97 -4.97 0.04
CA LEU A 209 -5.04 -4.63 -1.38
C LEU A 209 -5.28 -5.81 -2.35
N PRO A 210 -4.70 -7.02 -2.17
CA PRO A 210 -5.04 -8.17 -3.02
C PRO A 210 -6.53 -8.54 -2.94
N ALA A 211 -7.08 -8.66 -1.72
CA ALA A 211 -8.50 -8.97 -1.53
C ALA A 211 -9.41 -7.92 -2.19
N LEU A 212 -9.07 -6.63 -2.08
CA LEU A 212 -9.83 -5.56 -2.75
C LEU A 212 -9.75 -5.63 -4.28
N GLY A 213 -8.58 -6.00 -4.81
CA GLY A 213 -8.40 -6.20 -6.25
C GLY A 213 -9.31 -7.32 -6.76
N GLN A 214 -9.32 -8.46 -6.08
CA GLN A 214 -10.17 -9.60 -6.41
C GLN A 214 -11.66 -9.26 -6.27
N LEU A 215 -12.04 -8.58 -5.17
CA LEU A 215 -13.41 -8.13 -4.94
C LEU A 215 -13.90 -7.22 -6.07
N VAL A 216 -13.06 -6.28 -6.52
CA VAL A 216 -13.39 -5.40 -7.64
C VAL A 216 -13.51 -6.18 -8.95
N GLY A 217 -12.49 -6.95 -9.33
CA GLY A 217 -12.45 -7.65 -10.61
C GLY A 217 -13.49 -8.77 -10.74
N GLY A 218 -13.74 -9.50 -9.66
CA GLY A 218 -14.65 -10.64 -9.65
C GLY A 218 -16.11 -10.32 -9.30
N THR A 219 -16.38 -9.19 -8.62
CA THR A 219 -17.74 -8.90 -8.12
C THR A 219 -18.18 -7.46 -8.33
N LEU A 220 -17.48 -6.46 -7.79
CA LEU A 220 -18.02 -5.09 -7.80
C LEU A 220 -18.08 -4.49 -9.21
N ALA A 221 -17.19 -4.89 -10.12
CA ALA A 221 -17.20 -4.42 -11.51
C ALA A 221 -18.39 -4.97 -12.32
N SER A 222 -18.91 -6.15 -11.95
CA SER A 222 -20.01 -6.84 -12.64
C SER A 222 -21.37 -6.62 -11.99
N GLN A 223 -21.42 -6.23 -10.71
CA GLN A 223 -22.66 -5.87 -10.03
C GLN A 223 -23.34 -4.66 -10.70
N SER A 224 -24.66 -4.62 -10.65
CA SER A 224 -25.43 -3.49 -11.14
C SER A 224 -25.37 -2.30 -10.17
N ALA A 225 -25.65 -1.11 -10.68
CA ALA A 225 -25.78 0.10 -9.86
C ALA A 225 -26.83 -0.08 -8.74
N GLU A 226 -27.95 -0.71 -9.08
CA GLU A 226 -29.06 -0.95 -8.17
C GLU A 226 -28.65 -1.84 -7.00
N GLU A 227 -27.95 -2.94 -7.27
CA GLU A 227 -27.46 -3.86 -6.23
C GLU A 227 -26.48 -3.18 -5.27
N LEU A 228 -25.56 -2.36 -5.78
CA LEU A 228 -24.60 -1.64 -4.94
C LEU A 228 -25.29 -0.53 -4.13
N LEU A 229 -26.23 0.20 -4.74
CA LEU A 229 -27.00 1.24 -4.06
C LEU A 229 -27.95 0.69 -2.99
N ALA A 230 -28.39 -0.56 -3.14
CA ALA A 230 -29.27 -1.25 -2.20
C ALA A 230 -28.55 -1.84 -0.97
N ILE A 231 -27.21 -1.89 -0.96
CA ILE A 231 -26.45 -2.32 0.24
C ILE A 231 -26.83 -1.38 1.37
N ASP A 232 -27.40 -1.85 2.47
CA ASP A 232 -27.70 -1.05 3.67
C ASP A 232 -26.89 -1.57 4.86
N GLY A 233 -26.40 -0.67 5.72
CA GLY A 233 -25.50 -1.02 6.81
C GLY A 233 -24.15 -1.58 6.33
N ALA A 234 -24.00 -2.90 6.34
CA ALA A 234 -22.77 -3.62 5.98
C ALA A 234 -23.05 -4.88 5.15
N ARG A 235 -22.15 -5.23 4.23
CA ARG A 235 -22.21 -6.45 3.41
C ARG A 235 -20.84 -7.10 3.28
N THR A 236 -20.76 -8.38 3.61
CA THR A 236 -19.54 -9.20 3.51
C THR A 236 -19.43 -9.87 2.15
N TYR A 237 -18.21 -9.92 1.64
CA TYR A 237 -17.81 -10.56 0.41
C TYR A 237 -16.65 -11.51 0.71
N LEU A 238 -16.72 -12.71 0.14
CA LEU A 238 -15.65 -13.70 0.26
C LEU A 238 -14.62 -13.46 -0.84
N THR A 239 -13.34 -13.51 -0.48
CA THR A 239 -12.22 -13.50 -1.42
C THR A 239 -11.31 -14.68 -1.09
N ASP A 240 -10.41 -15.07 -2.00
CA ASP A 240 -9.43 -16.13 -1.74
C ASP A 240 -8.38 -15.72 -0.70
N TYR A 241 -8.29 -14.43 -0.42
CA TYR A 241 -7.35 -13.86 0.54
C TYR A 241 -7.94 -13.81 1.94
N GLU A 242 -9.13 -13.21 2.07
CA GLU A 242 -9.80 -12.91 3.34
C GLU A 242 -11.25 -12.45 3.11
N ASP A 243 -12.04 -12.34 4.18
CA ASP A 243 -13.39 -11.79 4.09
C ASP A 243 -13.31 -10.26 4.09
N VAL A 244 -14.01 -9.63 3.14
CA VAL A 244 -14.07 -8.16 3.04
C VAL A 244 -15.49 -7.69 3.34
N VAL A 245 -15.65 -6.81 4.33
CA VAL A 245 -16.92 -6.14 4.59
C VAL A 245 -16.90 -4.73 4.01
N LEU A 246 -17.94 -4.40 3.23
CA LEU A 246 -18.27 -3.02 2.87
C LEU A 246 -19.24 -2.48 3.90
N SER A 247 -18.85 -1.45 4.66
CA SER A 247 -19.68 -0.87 5.72
C SER A 247 -19.89 0.63 5.52
N SER A 248 -21.10 1.09 5.81
CA SER A 248 -21.42 2.53 5.86
C SER A 248 -20.86 3.25 7.09
N GLU A 249 -20.51 2.48 8.12
CA GLU A 249 -19.88 2.98 9.33
C GLU A 249 -18.40 3.33 9.07
N PRO A 250 -17.88 4.39 9.71
CA PRO A 250 -16.48 4.79 9.56
C PRO A 250 -15.51 3.82 10.25
N GLU A 251 -16.00 3.06 11.23
CA GLU A 251 -15.27 2.04 11.98
C GLU A 251 -15.66 0.64 11.47
N PRO A 252 -14.72 -0.33 11.54
CA PRO A 252 -15.02 -1.70 11.13
C PRO A 252 -16.09 -2.30 12.06
N PRO A 253 -17.10 -2.99 11.52
CA PRO A 253 -18.00 -3.79 12.34
C PRO A 253 -17.23 -4.99 12.92
N ALA A 254 -17.50 -5.38 14.16
CA ALA A 254 -16.93 -6.63 14.69
C ALA A 254 -17.36 -7.83 13.82
N PRO A 255 -16.49 -8.81 13.53
CA PRO A 255 -15.13 -9.02 14.04
C PRO A 255 -14.00 -8.39 13.18
N PHE A 256 -14.32 -7.52 12.23
CA PHE A 256 -13.36 -6.98 11.27
C PHE A 256 -12.36 -6.02 11.91
N LEU A 257 -11.13 -5.99 11.37
CA LEU A 257 -10.04 -5.20 11.92
C LEU A 257 -10.06 -3.76 11.39
N GLY A 258 -9.66 -2.83 12.26
CA GLY A 258 -9.47 -1.43 11.91
C GLY A 258 -8.05 -0.99 12.21
N GLU A 259 -7.55 -0.02 11.47
CA GLU A 259 -6.33 0.66 11.86
C GLU A 259 -6.57 1.41 13.17
N SER A 260 -5.79 1.07 14.20
CA SER A 260 -5.82 1.81 15.46
C SER A 260 -5.40 3.25 15.18
N SER A 261 -6.34 4.19 15.27
CA SER A 261 -6.08 5.62 15.14
C SER A 261 -5.23 6.08 16.33
N THR A 262 -3.91 5.93 16.21
CA THR A 262 -3.00 6.69 17.05
C THR A 262 -3.08 8.13 16.60
N THR A 263 -3.92 8.88 17.32
CA THR A 263 -3.96 10.34 17.31
C THR A 263 -2.59 10.88 17.73
N ALA A 264 -1.68 11.04 16.77
CA ALA A 264 -0.57 11.96 16.92
C ALA A 264 -1.16 13.37 16.88
N THR A 265 -1.53 13.84 18.06
CA THR A 265 -1.89 15.22 18.35
C THR A 265 -0.75 16.12 17.89
N ASN A 266 -1.11 17.16 17.13
CA ASN A 266 -0.28 18.33 16.91
C ASN A 266 0.07 18.95 18.27
N ALA A 267 1.18 18.56 18.87
CA ALA A 267 1.82 19.28 19.95
C ALA A 267 3.26 19.55 19.50
N GLY A 268 3.60 20.85 19.43
CA GLY A 268 4.89 21.31 18.96
C GLY A 268 6.05 20.62 19.68
N SER A 269 6.94 20.02 18.90
CA SER A 269 8.23 19.56 19.41
C SER A 269 9.30 20.46 18.81
N THR A 270 9.83 21.32 19.67
CA THR A 270 11.05 22.09 19.45
C THR A 270 12.18 21.14 19.05
N ARG A 271 12.73 21.37 17.86
CA ARG A 271 13.90 20.69 17.30
C ARG A 271 15.09 20.83 18.26
N PRO A 272 15.77 19.74 18.69
CA PRO A 272 17.12 19.86 19.25
C PRO A 272 18.11 20.17 18.12
N PRO A 273 19.28 20.78 18.42
CA PRO A 273 20.17 21.32 17.41
C PRO A 273 20.81 20.22 16.56
N GLU A 274 21.08 20.57 15.31
CA GLU A 274 21.79 19.78 14.31
C GLU A 274 23.10 19.20 14.86
N THR A 275 23.14 17.89 15.06
CA THR A 275 24.39 17.13 15.03
C THR A 275 24.67 16.74 13.58
N GLN A 276 25.72 17.33 13.02
CA GLN A 276 26.30 16.94 11.74
C GLN A 276 26.77 15.49 11.83
N PHE A 277 26.06 14.57 11.17
CA PHE A 277 26.58 13.24 10.88
C PHE A 277 27.32 13.28 9.55
N PRO A 278 28.49 12.62 9.44
CA PRO A 278 29.20 12.51 8.17
C PRO A 278 28.36 11.69 7.18
N PRO A 279 28.53 11.92 5.87
CA PRO A 279 27.73 11.23 4.86
C PRO A 279 28.01 9.73 4.93
N PRO A 280 26.98 8.86 4.83
CA PRO A 280 27.24 7.43 4.71
C PRO A 280 27.94 7.16 3.37
N GLU A 281 29.10 6.50 3.45
CA GLU A 281 29.76 5.92 2.28
C GLU A 281 28.83 4.92 1.57
N PRO A 282 28.88 4.85 0.24
CA PRO A 282 27.98 4.00 -0.52
C PRO A 282 28.42 2.54 -0.44
N LEU A 283 27.59 1.67 0.14
CA LEU A 283 27.67 0.24 -0.12
C LEU A 283 27.20 -0.01 -1.57
N ALA A 284 28.17 -0.37 -2.41
CA ALA A 284 28.03 -0.48 -3.85
C ALA A 284 27.04 -1.56 -4.34
N GLN A 285 26.48 -1.22 -5.50
CA GLN A 285 25.54 -1.85 -6.42
C GLN A 285 25.72 -3.35 -6.76
N GLY A 286 24.60 -4.01 -7.10
CA GLY A 286 24.56 -5.12 -8.07
C GLY A 286 23.40 -6.13 -7.94
N ALA A 287 22.43 -6.08 -8.87
CA ALA A 287 21.46 -7.13 -9.27
C ALA A 287 20.54 -7.78 -8.20
N ALA A 288 19.22 -7.63 -8.40
CA ALA A 288 18.15 -8.48 -7.82
C ALA A 288 18.17 -8.73 -6.29
N GLY A 289 18.64 -7.76 -5.48
CA GLY A 289 18.66 -7.87 -4.01
C GLY A 289 17.32 -7.56 -3.34
N CYS A 290 17.05 -8.19 -2.19
CA CYS A 290 15.98 -7.82 -1.28
C CYS A 290 16.37 -6.54 -0.53
N ILE A 291 15.46 -5.57 -0.45
CA ILE A 291 15.70 -4.30 0.25
C ILE A 291 15.71 -4.56 1.75
N VAL A 292 16.74 -4.09 2.45
CA VAL A 292 16.84 -4.15 3.91
C VAL A 292 16.50 -2.77 4.49
N LEU A 293 15.48 -2.73 5.34
CA LEU A 293 15.00 -1.53 6.02
C LEU A 293 15.91 -1.18 7.21
N ALA A 294 16.00 0.12 7.51
CA ALA A 294 16.75 0.63 8.65
C ALA A 294 16.13 0.21 10.00
N GLN A 295 14.81 0.06 10.05
CA GLN A 295 14.04 -0.37 11.22
C GLN A 295 13.09 -1.51 10.86
N GLY A 296 12.79 -2.34 11.86
CA GLY A 296 11.77 -3.38 11.72
C GLY A 296 10.39 -2.76 11.51
N ARG A 297 9.51 -3.50 10.85
CA ARG A 297 8.11 -3.14 10.65
C ARG A 297 7.22 -4.16 11.34
N ASP A 298 5.99 -3.77 11.66
CA ASP A 298 5.04 -4.70 12.29
C ASP A 298 4.51 -5.70 11.24
N VAL A 299 5.29 -6.76 10.98
CA VAL A 299 4.83 -7.90 10.18
C VAL A 299 4.03 -8.84 11.06
N ARG A 300 2.97 -9.43 10.52
CA ARG A 300 2.16 -10.41 11.25
C ARG A 300 3.05 -11.59 11.65
N VAL A 301 3.06 -11.91 12.95
CA VAL A 301 3.66 -13.16 13.45
C VAL A 301 2.59 -13.95 14.18
N THR A 302 2.30 -15.16 13.73
CA THR A 302 1.20 -15.95 14.28
C THR A 302 1.50 -17.43 14.40
N SER A 303 0.96 -18.07 15.42
CA SER A 303 0.92 -19.54 15.53
C SER A 303 -0.38 -20.15 15.02
N GLY A 304 -1.37 -19.40 14.54
CA GLY A 304 -2.63 -19.99 14.08
C GLY A 304 -3.41 -20.76 15.16
N GLY A 305 -3.27 -20.35 16.43
CA GLY A 305 -4.08 -20.83 17.56
C GLY A 305 -3.45 -21.91 18.43
N HIS A 306 -2.38 -22.58 18.00
CA HIS A 306 -1.67 -23.54 18.86
C HIS A 306 -0.60 -22.89 19.74
N ASN A 307 -0.28 -23.56 20.84
CA ASN A 307 0.80 -23.13 21.73
C ASN A 307 2.15 -23.22 21.03
N THR A 308 2.98 -22.21 21.26
CA THR A 308 4.35 -22.16 20.74
C THR A 308 5.33 -22.72 21.77
N ILE A 309 6.62 -22.70 21.44
CA ILE A 309 7.70 -22.98 22.41
C ILE A 309 7.66 -22.06 23.64
N PHE A 310 6.95 -20.93 23.57
CA PHE A 310 6.70 -19.99 24.68
C PHE A 310 5.46 -20.33 25.50
N GLY A 311 4.88 -21.52 25.32
CA GLY A 311 3.74 -22.00 26.11
C GLY A 311 2.40 -21.33 25.86
N ARG A 312 2.33 -20.41 24.90
CA ARG A 312 1.10 -19.69 24.53
C ARG A 312 0.96 -19.49 23.02
N PRO A 313 -0.25 -19.23 22.52
CA PRO A 313 -0.45 -18.79 21.15
C PRO A 313 0.15 -17.40 20.92
N ILE A 314 0.54 -17.13 19.66
CA ILE A 314 1.13 -15.85 19.23
C ILE A 314 0.25 -15.29 18.10
N THR A 315 -0.05 -14.00 18.15
CA THR A 315 -0.88 -13.30 17.15
C THR A 315 -0.19 -12.08 16.54
N ALA A 316 0.81 -11.51 17.23
CA ALA A 316 1.65 -10.42 16.76
C ALA A 316 3.09 -10.53 17.32
N ILE A 317 4.02 -9.74 16.76
CA ILE A 317 5.43 -9.67 17.22
C ILE A 317 5.52 -9.33 18.71
N ARG A 318 4.67 -8.41 19.18
CA ARG A 318 4.63 -7.98 20.59
C ARG A 318 4.31 -9.12 21.57
N ASP A 319 3.64 -10.18 21.12
CA ASP A 319 3.31 -11.34 21.95
C ASP A 319 4.54 -12.23 22.17
N ILE A 320 5.59 -12.05 21.37
CA ILE A 320 6.85 -12.79 21.49
C ILE A 320 7.65 -12.22 22.68
N PRO A 321 8.22 -13.09 23.53
CA PRO A 321 9.08 -12.65 24.63
C PRO A 321 10.20 -11.74 24.15
N PRO A 322 10.56 -10.68 24.90
CA PRO A 322 11.57 -9.71 24.48
C PRO A 322 12.90 -10.33 24.03
N ALA A 323 13.31 -11.44 24.67
CA ALA A 323 14.53 -12.17 24.34
C ALA A 323 14.54 -12.80 22.94
N ALA A 324 13.36 -13.13 22.37
CA ALA A 324 13.24 -13.67 21.02
C ALA A 324 12.70 -12.64 20.03
N ARG A 325 11.99 -11.61 20.51
CA ARG A 325 11.30 -10.60 19.70
C ARG A 325 12.24 -9.90 18.70
N ARG A 326 13.46 -9.55 19.14
CA ARG A 326 14.46 -8.89 18.30
C ARG A 326 14.75 -9.65 17.01
N LEU A 327 14.75 -10.98 17.03
CA LEU A 327 14.97 -11.79 15.83
C LEU A 327 13.86 -11.59 14.79
N PHE A 328 12.62 -11.44 15.24
CA PHE A 328 11.47 -11.21 14.37
C PHE A 328 11.41 -9.76 13.89
N GLU A 329 11.75 -8.79 14.75
CA GLU A 329 11.92 -7.39 14.37
C GLU A 329 13.04 -7.25 13.33
N THR A 330 14.16 -7.95 13.51
CA THR A 330 15.27 -7.95 12.56
C THR A 330 14.89 -8.64 11.24
N ALA A 331 14.22 -9.79 11.28
CA ALA A 331 13.70 -10.44 10.08
C ALA A 331 12.70 -9.55 9.31
N SER A 332 11.87 -8.77 10.03
CA SER A 332 10.90 -7.84 9.43
C SER A 332 11.53 -6.70 8.65
N ARG A 333 12.83 -6.44 8.84
CA ARG A 333 13.59 -5.45 8.07
C ARG A 333 13.77 -5.87 6.61
N ALA A 334 13.68 -7.16 6.28
CA ALA A 334 13.66 -7.57 4.88
C ALA A 334 12.30 -7.15 4.26
N ALA A 335 12.33 -6.20 3.32
CA ALA A 335 11.13 -5.53 2.79
C ALA A 335 10.17 -6.47 2.06
N GLU A 336 10.65 -7.65 1.66
CA GLU A 336 9.85 -8.67 0.99
C GLU A 336 9.19 -9.66 1.98
N VAL A 337 9.46 -9.58 3.30
CA VAL A 337 8.84 -10.46 4.33
C VAL A 337 7.43 -10.01 4.67
N LEU A 338 6.41 -10.76 4.27
CA LEU A 338 5.00 -10.38 4.42
C LEU A 338 4.43 -10.79 5.78
N ASP A 339 4.75 -12.00 6.25
CA ASP A 339 4.37 -12.52 7.57
C ASP A 339 5.26 -13.71 7.97
N ILE A 340 5.19 -14.08 9.24
CA ILE A 340 5.91 -15.22 9.81
C ILE A 340 4.93 -16.10 10.57
N ARG A 341 4.79 -17.36 10.16
CA ARG A 341 3.94 -18.36 10.81
C ARG A 341 4.77 -19.32 11.63
N LEU A 342 4.45 -19.45 12.92
CA LEU A 342 5.04 -20.43 13.83
C LEU A 342 4.28 -21.75 13.70
N GLY A 343 4.96 -22.79 13.23
CA GLY A 343 4.42 -24.12 12.96
C GLY A 343 4.41 -25.05 14.19
N PRO A 344 4.62 -26.37 14.02
CA PRO A 344 4.81 -27.32 15.12
C PRO A 344 6.17 -27.16 15.82
N PHE A 345 6.21 -27.47 17.12
CA PHE A 345 7.46 -27.48 17.91
C PHE A 345 7.85 -28.87 18.42
N LYS A 346 9.13 -29.02 18.74
CA LYS A 346 9.72 -30.22 19.34
C LYS A 346 10.22 -29.89 20.74
N THR A 347 10.03 -30.83 21.65
CA THR A 347 10.46 -30.71 23.05
C THR A 347 11.98 -30.83 23.21
N ARG A 348 12.68 -31.47 22.28
CA ARG A 348 14.15 -31.65 22.28
C ARG A 348 14.87 -30.75 21.28
N GLY A 349 16.15 -30.47 21.53
CA GLY A 349 17.05 -29.75 20.60
C GLY A 349 17.09 -28.23 20.80
N GLY A 350 17.02 -27.77 22.05
CA GLY A 350 17.10 -26.36 22.41
C GLY A 350 18.53 -25.81 22.43
N SER A 351 18.63 -24.50 22.21
CA SER A 351 19.86 -23.73 22.38
C SER A 351 19.78 -22.92 23.68
N ARG A 352 20.93 -22.53 24.23
CA ARG A 352 20.99 -21.61 25.39
C ARG A 352 20.52 -20.19 25.06
N LYS A 353 20.49 -19.82 23.77
CA LYS A 353 20.06 -18.51 23.28
C LYS A 353 19.02 -18.69 22.17
N PHE A 354 18.14 -17.70 22.01
CA PHE A 354 17.24 -17.68 20.86
C PHE A 354 18.03 -17.48 19.56
N ALA A 355 17.72 -18.27 18.55
CA ALA A 355 18.28 -18.14 17.20
C ALA A 355 17.22 -18.52 16.18
N LEU A 356 17.12 -17.71 15.12
CA LEU A 356 16.22 -17.94 13.99
C LEU A 356 17.07 -18.37 12.79
N VAL A 357 16.86 -19.60 12.34
CA VAL A 357 17.61 -20.19 11.23
C VAL A 357 16.67 -20.37 10.05
N VAL A 358 16.97 -19.76 8.91
CA VAL A 358 16.20 -19.91 7.68
C VAL A 358 16.84 -20.96 6.77
N ALA A 359 16.02 -21.71 6.05
CA ALA A 359 16.45 -22.68 5.05
C ALA A 359 16.43 -22.05 3.65
N PRO A 360 17.28 -22.51 2.72
CA PRO A 360 17.19 -22.11 1.32
C PRO A 360 15.77 -22.34 0.77
N PRO A 361 15.17 -21.35 0.09
CA PRO A 361 13.81 -21.47 -0.38
C PRO A 361 13.71 -22.35 -1.62
N ARG A 362 12.50 -22.84 -1.86
CA ARG A 362 12.10 -23.37 -3.16
C ARG A 362 11.62 -22.22 -4.03
N PHE A 363 12.04 -22.22 -5.29
CA PHE A 363 11.72 -21.13 -6.21
C PHE A 363 10.23 -21.12 -6.55
N GLY A 364 9.58 -19.95 -6.43
CA GLY A 364 8.18 -19.74 -6.82
C GLY A 364 7.14 -20.05 -5.74
N ASP A 365 7.55 -20.61 -4.60
CA ASP A 365 6.63 -20.99 -3.52
C ASP A 365 6.21 -19.79 -2.63
N GLY A 366 6.78 -18.60 -2.84
CA GLY A 366 6.48 -17.39 -2.05
C GLY A 366 6.77 -17.55 -0.56
N THR A 367 7.58 -18.55 -0.16
CA THR A 367 7.81 -18.90 1.24
C THR A 367 9.25 -19.31 1.47
N ILE A 368 9.74 -18.99 2.67
CA ILE A 368 11.04 -19.41 3.20
C ILE A 368 10.76 -20.16 4.50
N ASP A 369 11.06 -21.45 4.53
CA ASP A 369 10.93 -22.25 5.74
C ASP A 369 12.13 -21.99 6.68
N GLY A 370 11.93 -22.21 7.97
CA GLY A 370 12.97 -22.02 8.96
C GLY A 370 12.64 -22.66 10.30
N LYS A 371 13.45 -22.31 11.29
CA LYS A 371 13.37 -22.85 12.64
C LYS A 371 13.82 -21.81 13.66
N LEU A 372 13.01 -21.62 14.69
CA LEU A 372 13.40 -20.91 15.90
C LEU A 372 13.89 -21.95 16.92
N THR A 373 15.03 -21.68 17.54
CA THR A 373 15.60 -22.47 18.64
C THR A 373 15.85 -21.55 19.82
N GLY A 374 15.80 -22.06 21.06
CA GLY A 374 16.17 -21.27 22.23
C GLY A 374 15.74 -21.88 23.56
N PRO A 375 15.96 -21.14 24.68
CA PRO A 375 15.61 -21.55 26.02
C PRO A 375 14.11 -21.32 26.22
N ALA A 376 13.30 -22.21 25.65
CA ALA A 376 11.86 -22.07 25.68
C ALA A 376 11.21 -22.81 26.85
N GLU A 377 9.98 -22.41 27.18
CA GLU A 377 9.23 -22.90 28.34
C GLU A 377 8.77 -24.34 28.17
N ILE A 378 8.38 -24.73 26.94
CA ILE A 378 7.77 -26.05 26.68
C ILE A 378 8.56 -26.89 25.66
N GLY A 379 9.43 -26.30 24.84
CA GLY A 379 10.23 -27.08 23.90
C GLY A 379 11.44 -26.39 23.31
N GLY A 380 12.45 -27.16 22.90
CA GLY A 380 13.72 -26.62 22.42
C GLY A 380 13.67 -25.97 21.04
N SER A 381 12.67 -26.27 20.22
CA SER A 381 12.60 -25.68 18.88
C SER A 381 11.23 -25.67 18.21
N GLN A 382 10.97 -24.61 17.47
CA GLN A 382 9.76 -24.28 16.74
C GLN A 382 10.06 -24.23 15.23
N GLN A 383 9.29 -24.95 14.39
CA GLN A 383 9.30 -24.67 12.95
C GLN A 383 8.67 -23.31 12.68
N LEU A 384 9.14 -22.62 11.65
CA LEU A 384 8.49 -21.39 11.15
C LEU A 384 8.48 -21.38 9.62
N ARG A 385 7.54 -20.63 9.07
CA ARG A 385 7.42 -20.33 7.65
C ARG A 385 7.28 -18.82 7.48
N ILE A 386 8.15 -18.24 6.67
CA ILE A 386 8.17 -16.82 6.36
C ILE A 386 7.53 -16.66 4.99
N ARG A 387 6.38 -16.01 4.89
CA ARG A 387 5.81 -15.66 3.59
C ARG A 387 6.56 -14.45 3.04
N VAL A 388 6.93 -14.51 1.78
CA VAL A 388 7.65 -13.45 1.08
C VAL A 388 6.98 -13.14 -0.25
N THR A 389 7.32 -12.01 -0.86
CA THR A 389 6.87 -11.70 -2.23
C THR A 389 7.30 -12.81 -3.20
N PRO A 390 6.37 -13.41 -3.97
CA PRO A 390 6.70 -14.45 -4.95
C PRO A 390 7.77 -14.01 -5.96
N GLY A 391 8.72 -14.89 -6.25
CA GLY A 391 9.87 -14.61 -7.12
C GLY A 391 10.99 -13.78 -6.45
N ARG A 392 10.86 -13.46 -5.15
CA ARG A 392 11.90 -12.77 -4.36
C ARG A 392 12.50 -13.66 -3.28
N GLU A 393 12.22 -14.96 -3.29
CA GLU A 393 12.57 -15.88 -2.21
C GLU A 393 14.09 -15.94 -2.02
N ASN A 394 14.86 -16.16 -3.09
CA ASN A 394 16.33 -16.23 -3.01
C ASN A 394 16.95 -14.92 -2.51
N ALA A 395 16.49 -13.79 -3.04
CA ALA A 395 16.99 -12.48 -2.64
C ALA A 395 16.69 -12.19 -1.16
N THR A 396 15.51 -12.59 -0.71
CA THR A 396 15.04 -12.39 0.68
C THR A 396 15.74 -13.33 1.64
N TYR A 397 15.97 -14.59 1.24
CA TYR A 397 16.75 -15.56 1.99
C TYR A 397 18.16 -15.03 2.27
N LEU A 398 18.87 -14.53 1.24
CA LEU A 398 20.22 -13.97 1.43
C LEU A 398 20.23 -12.76 2.37
N ALA A 399 19.22 -11.89 2.27
CA ALA A 399 19.09 -10.76 3.18
C ALA A 399 18.80 -11.21 4.63
N LEU A 400 17.94 -12.20 4.81
CA LEU A 400 17.60 -12.76 6.12
C LEU A 400 18.81 -13.46 6.77
N VAL A 401 19.58 -14.24 6.01
CA VAL A 401 20.81 -14.87 6.52
C VAL A 401 21.75 -13.80 7.07
N ARG A 402 22.04 -12.77 6.28
CA ARG A 402 22.92 -11.67 6.70
C ARG A 402 22.40 -10.93 7.94
N LEU A 403 21.12 -10.58 7.94
CA LEU A 403 20.48 -9.85 9.05
C LEU A 403 20.50 -10.64 10.36
N LEU A 404 20.34 -11.97 10.29
CA LEU A 404 20.23 -12.82 11.46
C LEU A 404 21.60 -13.30 11.97
N GLU A 405 22.62 -13.37 11.10
CA GLU A 405 24.01 -13.60 11.51
C GLU A 405 24.53 -12.47 12.40
N ASP A 406 24.18 -11.21 12.08
CA ASP A 406 24.57 -10.02 12.86
C ASP A 406 23.98 -10.00 14.29
N GLU A 407 22.89 -10.76 14.55
CA GLU A 407 22.23 -10.85 15.87
C GLU A 407 22.78 -11.98 16.76
N VAL A 408 23.59 -12.90 16.20
CA VAL A 408 24.16 -14.04 16.93
C VAL A 408 25.55 -13.71 17.52
N GLY A 409 26.12 -12.55 17.16
CA GLY A 409 27.40 -12.01 17.63
C GLY A 409 27.45 -11.61 19.10
#